data_AF-A0AAD9BA49-F1
#
_entry.id   AF-A0AAD9BA49-F1
#
_cell.length_a   1.000
_cell.length_b   1.000
_cell.length_c   1.000
_cell.angle_alpha   90.00
_cell.angle_beta   90.00
_cell.angle_gamma   90.00
#
_symmetry.space_group_name_H-M   'P 1'
#
loop_
_entity.id
_entity.type
_entity.pdbx_description
1 polymer ?
#
loop_
_entity_poly.entity_id
_entity_poly.type
_entity_poly.pdbx_seq_one_letter_code
_entity_poly.pdbx_strand_id
1 'polypeptide(L)'
;EATEGRGVDVILEMLSNVNLSKDLQMVAYGGRVAVIGCRGSIEINPRDTMAKESCIMGVALFFATPIDQNPREDFNLTSDGEFNGMKSLVLGRVHGMLF
;
A
#
# COMPACT_ATOMS: atom_id res chain seq x y z
N GLU A 1 14.10 -16.33 7.45
CA GLU A 1 13.65 -15.00 6.96
C GLU A 1 12.25 -15.17 6.38
N ALA A 2 11.36 -14.17 6.52
CA ALA A 2 9.94 -14.32 6.16
C ALA A 2 9.67 -14.53 4.65
N THR A 3 10.64 -14.19 3.79
CA THR A 3 10.51 -14.25 2.33
C THR A 3 11.56 -15.14 1.66
N GLU A 4 12.38 -15.86 2.44
CA GLU A 4 13.47 -16.70 1.91
C GLU A 4 14.40 -15.96 0.93
N GLY A 5 14.59 -14.65 1.12
CA GLY A 5 15.41 -13.79 0.26
C GLY A 5 14.73 -13.32 -1.04
N ARG A 6 13.50 -13.76 -1.35
CA ARG A 6 12.74 -13.33 -2.54
C ARG A 6 12.37 -11.84 -2.49
N GLY A 7 12.12 -11.31 -1.30
CA GLY A 7 11.52 -9.98 -1.11
C GLY A 7 9.99 -10.01 -1.10
N VAL A 8 9.38 -8.83 -1.04
CA VAL A 8 7.92 -8.65 -0.89
C VAL A 8 7.27 -8.31 -2.23
N ASP A 9 6.24 -9.05 -2.65
CA ASP A 9 5.57 -8.77 -3.93
C ASP A 9 4.73 -7.48 -3.89
N VAL A 10 4.09 -7.17 -2.75
CA VAL A 10 3.27 -5.96 -2.56
C VAL A 10 3.52 -5.33 -1.19
N ILE A 11 3.82 -4.04 -1.16
CA ILE A 11 3.99 -3.23 0.06
C ILE A 11 2.88 -2.18 0.12
N LEU A 12 2.15 -2.11 1.24
CA LEU A 12 1.20 -1.04 1.54
C LEU A 12 1.89 -0.02 2.45
N GLU A 13 2.31 1.12 1.89
CA GLU A 13 3.17 2.07 2.59
C GLU A 13 2.39 3.23 3.20
N MET A 14 2.40 3.30 4.53
CA MET A 14 1.60 4.25 5.33
C MET A 14 2.37 5.52 5.76
N LEU A 15 3.70 5.53 5.63
CA LEU A 15 4.58 6.64 6.01
C LEU A 15 5.78 6.76 5.04
N SER A 16 5.48 6.98 3.77
CA SER A 16 6.46 6.86 2.67
C SER A 16 7.62 7.85 2.76
N ASN A 17 7.42 9.01 3.39
CA ASN A 17 8.49 9.98 3.60
C ASN A 17 9.59 9.49 4.57
N VAL A 18 9.38 8.36 5.25
CA VAL A 18 10.35 7.72 6.14
C VAL A 18 10.84 6.39 5.56
N ASN A 19 9.96 5.60 4.96
CA ASN A 19 10.25 4.19 4.66
C ASN A 19 10.54 3.88 3.19
N LEU A 20 10.06 4.70 2.25
CA LEU A 20 9.99 4.30 0.84
C LEU A 20 11.33 3.82 0.24
N SER A 21 12.44 4.46 0.61
CA SER A 21 13.78 4.06 0.18
C SER A 21 14.14 2.62 0.60
N LYS A 22 13.78 2.22 1.83
CA LYS A 22 13.97 0.86 2.33
C LYS A 22 13.00 -0.12 1.69
N ASP A 23 11.76 0.31 1.46
CA ASP A 23 10.73 -0.53 0.84
C ASP A 23 11.13 -0.97 -0.57
N LEU A 24 11.75 -0.07 -1.35
CA LEU A 24 12.31 -0.40 -2.67
C LEU A 24 13.46 -1.40 -2.61
N GLN A 25 14.21 -1.46 -1.50
CA GLN A 25 15.26 -2.47 -1.31
C GLN A 25 14.68 -3.83 -0.90
N MET A 26 13.51 -3.86 -0.28
CA MET A 26 12.84 -5.08 0.18
C MET A 26 11.86 -5.67 -0.84
N VAL A 27 11.40 -4.88 -1.81
CA VAL A 27 10.45 -5.35 -2.84
C VAL A 27 11.08 -6.46 -3.69
N ALA A 28 10.27 -7.43 -4.10
CA ALA A 28 10.66 -8.49 -5.04
C ALA A 28 10.72 -7.96 -6.49
N TYR A 29 11.26 -8.77 -7.41
CA TYR A 29 11.18 -8.50 -8.85
C TYR A 29 9.71 -8.39 -9.30
N GLY A 30 9.40 -7.35 -10.07
CA GLY A 30 8.04 -7.01 -10.50
C GLY A 30 7.10 -6.55 -9.38
N GLY A 31 7.61 -6.37 -8.16
CA GLY A 31 6.77 -6.02 -7.02
C GLY A 31 6.31 -4.56 -7.03
N ARG A 32 5.32 -4.27 -6.18
CA ARG A 32 4.57 -3.02 -6.20
C ARG A 32 4.51 -2.38 -4.82
N VAL A 33 4.76 -1.08 -4.75
CA VAL A 33 4.59 -0.28 -3.54
C VAL A 33 3.40 0.65 -3.73
N ALA A 34 2.35 0.43 -2.96
CA ALA A 34 1.17 1.29 -2.90
C ALA A 34 1.36 2.33 -1.80
N VAL A 35 1.56 3.59 -2.17
CA VAL A 35 1.76 4.70 -1.24
C VAL A 35 0.40 5.23 -0.79
N ILE A 36 0.07 4.99 0.48
CA ILE A 36 -1.20 5.38 1.11
C ILE A 36 -1.01 6.63 1.99
N GLY A 37 0.15 6.78 2.63
CA GLY A 37 0.42 7.90 3.54
C GLY A 37 1.80 8.53 3.34
N CYS A 38 1.86 9.85 3.42
CA CYS A 38 3.09 10.65 3.29
C CYS A 38 2.95 11.97 4.08
N ARG A 39 3.99 12.38 4.81
CA ARG A 39 4.02 13.60 5.64
C ARG A 39 5.27 14.47 5.41
N GLY A 40 5.92 14.33 4.27
CA GLY A 40 7.14 15.07 3.93
C GLY A 40 7.76 14.62 2.61
N SER A 41 8.95 15.14 2.29
CA SER A 41 9.75 14.64 1.16
C SER A 41 10.61 13.45 1.58
N ILE A 42 11.04 12.66 0.60
CA ILE A 42 12.06 11.62 0.77
C ILE A 42 12.95 11.57 -0.47
N GLU A 43 14.23 11.29 -0.26
CA GLU A 43 15.18 10.95 -1.31
C GLU A 43 15.16 9.43 -1.55
N ILE A 44 15.07 9.04 -2.81
CA ILE A 44 15.10 7.64 -3.25
C ILE A 44 16.19 7.46 -4.30
N ASN A 45 16.67 6.23 -4.46
CA ASN A 45 17.53 5.86 -5.57
C ASN A 45 16.68 5.23 -6.70
N PRO A 46 16.49 5.89 -7.86
CA PRO A 46 15.71 5.33 -8.95
C PRO A 46 16.24 3.99 -9.49
N ARG A 47 17.52 3.66 -9.25
CA ARG A 47 18.09 2.37 -9.65
C ARG A 47 17.41 1.19 -8.93
N ASP A 48 16.90 1.41 -7.72
CA ASP A 48 16.23 0.37 -6.94
C ASP A 48 14.93 -0.07 -7.63
N THR A 49 14.25 0.83 -8.34
CA THR A 49 13.07 0.47 -9.14
C THR A 49 13.45 -0.19 -10.46
N MET A 50 14.49 0.31 -11.13
CA MET A 50 14.95 -0.23 -12.41
C MET A 50 15.44 -1.67 -12.30
N ALA A 51 16.25 -1.98 -11.28
CA ALA A 51 16.87 -3.29 -11.13
C ALA A 51 15.84 -4.42 -10.94
N LYS A 52 14.68 -4.09 -10.37
CA LYS A 52 13.62 -5.05 -10.03
C LYS A 52 12.40 -4.89 -10.91
N GLU A 53 12.39 -3.92 -11.84
CA GLU A 53 11.20 -3.51 -12.59
C GLU A 53 9.99 -3.24 -11.67
N SER A 54 10.23 -2.66 -10.50
CA SER A 54 9.19 -2.44 -9.49
C SER A 54 8.41 -1.15 -9.75
N CYS A 55 7.15 -1.12 -9.33
CA CYS A 55 6.27 0.05 -9.50
C CYS A 55 5.99 0.74 -8.17
N ILE A 56 5.96 2.08 -8.17
CA ILE A 56 5.46 2.91 -7.08
C ILE A 56 4.14 3.54 -7.54
N MET A 57 3.06 3.30 -6.80
CA MET A 57 1.73 3.77 -7.14
C MET A 57 1.14 4.56 -5.98
N GLY A 58 0.72 5.80 -6.23
CA GLY A 58 -0.03 6.58 -5.26
C GLY A 58 -1.46 6.07 -5.12
N VAL A 59 -1.94 5.94 -3.89
CA VAL A 59 -3.32 5.56 -3.57
C VAL A 59 -3.99 6.71 -2.83
N ALA A 60 -5.09 7.21 -3.39
CA ALA A 60 -5.89 8.25 -2.78
C ALA A 60 -7.36 7.83 -2.81
N LEU A 61 -7.89 7.46 -1.65
CA LEU A 61 -9.25 6.92 -1.51
C LEU A 61 -10.33 7.90 -2.04
N PHE A 62 -10.09 9.20 -1.95
CA PHE A 62 -11.01 10.23 -2.46
C PHE A 62 -11.21 10.20 -3.98
N PHE A 63 -10.30 9.59 -4.73
CA PHE A 63 -10.41 9.45 -6.18
C PHE A 63 -10.93 8.07 -6.60
N ALA A 64 -11.24 7.20 -5.63
CA ALA A 64 -11.89 5.92 -5.93
C ALA A 64 -13.28 6.20 -6.53
N THR A 65 -13.54 5.63 -7.70
CA THR A 65 -14.86 5.67 -8.30
C THR A 65 -15.76 4.62 -7.63
N PRO A 66 -17.09 4.84 -7.58
CA PRO A 66 -18.02 3.80 -7.17
C PRO A 66 -17.82 2.53 -8.00
N ILE A 67 -17.94 1.37 -7.36
CA ILE A 67 -17.63 0.07 -7.97
C ILE A 67 -18.37 -0.16 -9.30
N ASP A 68 -19.63 0.29 -9.39
CA ASP A 68 -20.49 0.14 -10.57
C ASP A 68 -20.09 1.04 -11.75
N GLN A 69 -19.13 1.95 -11.55
CA GLN A 69 -18.72 2.96 -12.52
C GLN A 69 -17.28 2.75 -13.03
N ASN A 70 -16.58 1.71 -12.57
CA ASN A 70 -15.24 1.37 -13.06
C ASN A 70 -15.22 0.01 -13.78
N PRO A 71 -15.54 -0.02 -15.09
CA PRO A 71 -15.63 -1.27 -15.86
C PRO A 71 -14.27 -1.95 -16.11
N ARG A 72 -13.17 -1.45 -15.52
CA ARG A 72 -11.82 -2.00 -15.65
C ARG A 72 -11.28 -2.65 -14.38
N GLU A 73 -12.03 -2.62 -13.28
CA GLU A 73 -11.62 -3.26 -12.02
C GLU A 73 -12.07 -4.72 -12.01
N ASP A 74 -11.19 -5.63 -12.42
CA ASP A 74 -11.46 -7.08 -12.37
C ASP A 74 -11.29 -7.66 -10.95
N PHE A 75 -10.82 -6.86 -9.99
CA PHE A 75 -10.55 -7.26 -8.60
C PHE A 75 -11.40 -6.44 -7.63
N ASN A 76 -12.54 -6.99 -7.24
CA ASN A 76 -13.55 -6.29 -6.46
C ASN A 76 -13.64 -6.84 -5.02
N LEU A 77 -12.89 -6.23 -4.09
CA LEU A 77 -12.97 -6.54 -2.66
C LEU A 77 -14.16 -5.83 -2.00
N THR A 78 -15.39 -6.18 -2.38
CA THR A 78 -16.62 -5.63 -1.76
C THR A 78 -17.52 -6.71 -1.18
N SER A 79 -17.20 -7.98 -1.39
CA SER A 79 -17.98 -9.05 -0.81
C SER A 79 -17.53 -9.29 0.63
N ASP A 80 -18.48 -9.30 1.56
CA ASP A 80 -18.25 -9.71 2.96
C ASP A 80 -17.45 -11.04 3.04
N GLY A 81 -17.58 -11.86 2.00
CA GLY A 81 -16.79 -13.05 1.69
C GLY A 81 -15.27 -12.90 1.85
N GLU A 82 -14.68 -11.85 1.28
CA GLU A 82 -13.22 -11.63 1.23
C GLU A 82 -12.69 -11.03 2.54
N PHE A 83 -13.54 -10.31 3.27
CA PHE A 83 -13.23 -9.76 4.58
C PHE A 83 -13.46 -10.73 5.74
N ASN A 84 -14.08 -11.89 5.51
CA ASN A 84 -14.32 -12.90 6.56
C ASN A 84 -13.03 -13.38 7.25
N GLY A 85 -11.86 -13.22 6.61
CA GLY A 85 -10.55 -13.52 7.22
C GLY A 85 -10.03 -12.45 8.18
N MET A 86 -10.60 -11.24 8.18
CA MET A 86 -10.23 -10.16 9.11
C MET A 86 -10.79 -10.46 10.51
N LYS A 87 -9.89 -10.80 11.43
CA LYS A 87 -10.28 -11.25 12.78
C LYS A 87 -10.90 -10.14 13.64
N SER A 88 -10.48 -8.90 13.46
CA SER A 88 -10.93 -7.77 14.28
C SER A 88 -10.47 -6.46 13.66
N LEU A 89 -11.34 -5.45 13.68
CA LEU A 89 -10.97 -4.06 13.48
C LEU A 89 -10.75 -3.43 14.87
N VAL A 90 -9.51 -3.05 15.16
CA VAL A 90 -9.17 -2.40 16.43
C VAL A 90 -9.28 -0.89 16.25
N LEU A 91 -10.26 -0.27 16.90
CA LEU A 91 -10.33 1.18 17.02
C LEU A 91 -9.37 1.63 18.12
N GLY A 92 -8.45 2.51 17.76
CA GLY A 92 -7.49 3.11 18.70
C GLY A 92 -8.14 4.15 19.63
N ARG A 93 -7.35 5.13 20.07
CA ARG A 93 -7.84 6.19 20.96
C ARG A 93 -8.93 7.02 20.29
N VAL A 94 -10.14 6.97 20.85
CA VAL A 94 -11.24 7.88 20.51
C VAL A 94 -11.10 9.12 21.37
N HIS A 95 -10.78 10.26 20.75
CA HIS A 95 -10.85 11.54 21.44
C HIS A 95 -12.28 12.07 21.30
N GLY A 96 -12.94 12.33 22.43
CA GLY A 96 -14.23 12.99 22.42
C GLY A 96 -14.09 14.41 21.86
N MET A 97 -14.95 14.75 20.91
CA MET A 97 -15.10 16.12 20.44
C MET A 97 -15.73 16.92 21.60
N LEU A 98 -14.93 17.73 22.29
CA LEU A 98 -15.48 18.76 23.19
C LEU A 98 -16.08 19.84 22.30
N PHE A 99 -17.40 19.97 22.37
CA PHE A 99 -18.17 21.06 21.75
C PHE A 99 -17.87 22.39 22.45
#